data_AF-A0A355W9K2-F1
#
_entry.id   AF-A0A355W9K2-F1
#
_cell.length_a   1.000
_cell.length_b   1.000
_cell.length_c   1.000
_cell.angle_alpha   90.00
_cell.angle_beta   90.00
_cell.angle_gamma   90.00
#
_symmetry.space_group_name_H-M   'P 1'
#
loop_
_entity.id
_entity.type
_entity.pdbx_description
1 polymer ?
#
loop_
_entity_poly.entity_id
_entity_poly.type
_entity_poly.pdbx_seq_one_letter_code
_entity_poly.pdbx_strand_id
1 'polypeptide(L)'
;MKKRTSIIIIVCCLAIISITYLSASKSIGSSLNYEWGQKWEKLMADDNDETVMLVNEVPVTQKQLKSKMNFLAAQQADASEEAARQALIKQIVLRQEAERRGISVSLQEAES
;
A
#
# COMPACT_ATOMS: atom_id res chain seq x y z
N MET A 1 56.40 -11.03 7.27
CA MET A 1 55.41 -10.29 6.47
C MET A 1 54.02 -10.93 6.36
N LYS A 2 53.77 -12.18 6.82
CA LYS A 2 52.44 -12.83 6.71
C LYS A 2 51.37 -12.35 7.72
N LYS A 3 51.76 -11.79 8.87
CA LYS A 3 50.83 -11.36 9.93
C LYS A 3 50.10 -10.03 9.64
N ARG A 4 50.70 -9.14 8.84
CA ARG A 4 50.11 -7.84 8.49
C ARG A 4 48.97 -7.98 7.48
N THR A 5 49.08 -8.95 6.56
CA THR A 5 48.06 -9.21 5.55
C THR A 5 46.75 -9.74 6.16
N SER A 6 46.83 -10.56 7.22
CA SER A 6 45.63 -11.07 7.92
C SER A 6 44.86 -9.98 8.65
N ILE A 7 45.53 -8.94 9.18
CA ILE A 7 44.88 -7.82 9.88
C ILE A 7 44.06 -6.97 8.89
N ILE A 8 44.59 -6.75 7.69
CA ILE A 8 43.90 -5.98 6.64
C ILE A 8 42.61 -6.68 6.20
N ILE A 9 42.64 -8.01 6.09
CA ILE A 9 41.47 -8.81 5.68
C ILE A 9 40.34 -8.74 6.73
N ILE A 10 40.67 -8.81 8.02
CA ILE A 10 39.67 -8.75 9.10
C ILE A 10 38.98 -7.38 9.16
N VAL A 11 39.74 -6.29 8.95
CA VAL A 11 39.18 -4.92 8.91
C VAL A 11 38.27 -4.73 7.69
N CYS A 12 38.64 -5.26 6.52
CA CYS A 12 37.78 -5.24 5.34
C CYS A 12 36.47 -6.03 5.55
N CYS A 13 36.50 -7.18 6.23
CA CYS A 13 35.29 -7.96 6.52
C CYS A 13 34.33 -7.23 7.46
N LEU A 14 34.83 -6.53 8.49
CA LEU A 14 33.99 -5.74 9.40
C LEU A 14 33.34 -4.53 8.69
N ALA A 15 34.06 -3.89 7.76
CA ALA A 15 33.50 -2.80 6.96
C ALA A 15 32.35 -3.26 6.03
N ILE A 16 32.45 -4.47 5.46
CA ILE A 16 31.40 -5.03 4.60
C ILE A 16 30.14 -5.35 5.42
N ILE A 17 30.27 -5.87 6.64
CA ILE A 17 29.12 -6.15 7.53
C ILE A 17 28.41 -4.84 7.93
N SER A 18 29.15 -3.74 8.11
CA SER A 18 28.56 -2.44 8.43
C SER A 18 27.78 -1.82 7.27
N ILE A 19 28.15 -2.11 6.01
CA ILE A 19 27.39 -1.65 4.83
C ILE A 19 26.11 -2.45 4.64
N THR A 20 26.09 -3.73 5.00
CA THR A 20 24.86 -4.56 4.97
C THR A 20 23.84 -4.16 6.03
N TYR A 21 24.24 -3.62 7.19
CA TYR A 21 23.30 -3.05 8.16
C TYR A 21 22.81 -1.64 7.81
N LEU A 22 23.57 -0.88 7.01
CA LEU A 22 23.08 0.37 6.42
C LEU A 22 22.09 0.12 5.26
N SER A 23 22.13 -1.11 4.72
CA SER A 23 21.11 -1.67 3.83
C SER A 23 20.06 -2.44 4.64
N ALA A 24 19.76 -1.99 5.87
CA ALA A 24 18.49 -2.30 6.48
C ALA A 24 17.44 -2.02 5.41
N SER A 25 16.72 -3.07 4.99
CA SER A 25 15.50 -2.85 4.24
C SER A 25 14.74 -1.84 5.08
N LYS A 26 14.53 -0.64 4.54
CA LYS A 26 13.43 0.18 5.01
C LYS A 26 12.24 -0.74 4.81
N SER A 27 11.84 -1.41 5.89
CA SER A 27 10.55 -2.06 5.99
C SER A 27 9.57 -1.06 5.41
N ILE A 28 9.04 -1.41 4.24
CA ILE A 28 7.86 -0.79 3.66
C ILE A 28 6.77 -1.09 4.68
N GLY A 29 6.68 -0.28 5.73
CA GLY A 29 5.91 -0.67 6.92
C GLY A 29 6.29 0.01 8.23
N SER A 30 7.32 0.87 8.30
CA SER A 30 7.60 1.61 9.55
C SER A 30 6.69 2.83 9.76
N SER A 31 5.66 3.03 8.93
CA SER A 31 4.62 4.01 9.23
C SER A 31 3.58 3.34 10.11
N LEU A 32 3.38 3.88 11.32
CA LEU A 32 2.39 3.49 12.34
C LEU A 32 0.92 3.57 11.87
N ASN A 33 0.71 3.68 10.57
CA ASN A 33 -0.52 4.05 9.92
C ASN A 33 -0.67 3.19 8.67
N TYR A 34 -1.53 2.18 8.77
CA TYR A 34 -1.97 1.30 7.69
C TYR A 34 -2.05 2.03 6.33
N GLU A 35 -1.06 1.79 5.48
CA GLU A 35 -0.89 2.56 4.24
C GLU A 35 -2.02 2.34 3.23
N TRP A 36 -2.79 1.26 3.31
CA TRP A 36 -3.88 0.99 2.38
C TRP A 36 -5.09 1.90 2.62
N GLY A 37 -5.50 2.05 3.88
CA GLY A 37 -6.54 3.01 4.28
C GLY A 37 -6.07 4.44 4.05
N GLN A 38 -4.82 4.75 4.40
CA GLN A 38 -4.25 6.08 4.14
C GLN A 38 -4.00 6.37 2.66
N LYS A 39 -3.66 5.39 1.82
CA LYS A 39 -3.61 5.56 0.36
C LYS A 39 -5.00 5.82 -0.19
N TRP A 40 -6.03 5.18 0.37
CA TRP A 40 -7.42 5.45 -0.01
C TRP A 40 -7.85 6.87 0.37
N GLU A 41 -7.59 7.29 1.60
CA GLU A 41 -7.83 8.66 2.06
C GLU A 41 -7.00 9.69 1.27
N LYS A 42 -5.73 9.41 0.98
CA LYS A 42 -4.89 10.26 0.12
C LYS A 42 -5.32 10.27 -1.34
N LEU A 43 -5.96 9.21 -1.83
CA LEU A 43 -6.60 9.20 -3.15
C LEU A 43 -7.87 10.07 -3.15
N MET A 44 -8.55 10.18 -2.00
CA MET A 44 -9.75 11.01 -1.81
C MET A 44 -9.43 12.49 -1.56
N ALA A 45 -8.24 12.80 -1.01
CA ALA A 45 -7.86 14.14 -0.55
C ALA A 45 -7.33 15.08 -1.66
N ASP A 46 -7.59 14.77 -2.93
CA ASP A 46 -7.20 15.61 -4.06
C ASP A 46 -8.46 16.39 -4.52
N ASP A 47 -8.67 17.57 -3.93
CA ASP A 47 -9.93 18.35 -4.01
C ASP A 47 -10.33 18.81 -5.43
N ASN A 48 -9.45 18.63 -6.42
CA ASN A 48 -9.67 18.99 -7.82
C ASN A 48 -10.02 17.81 -8.73
N ASP A 49 -10.13 16.60 -8.18
CA ASP A 49 -10.48 15.42 -8.98
C ASP A 49 -12.00 15.31 -9.15
N GLU A 50 -12.44 15.11 -10.41
CA GLU A 50 -13.85 15.09 -10.76
C GLU A 50 -14.58 13.95 -10.03
N THR A 51 -15.66 14.26 -9.33
CA THR A 51 -16.53 13.25 -8.73
C THR A 51 -17.39 12.62 -9.80
N VAL A 52 -17.27 11.31 -9.97
CA VAL A 52 -17.94 10.55 -11.04
C VAL A 52 -19.11 9.69 -10.57
N MET A 53 -19.22 9.47 -9.25
CA MET A 53 -20.40 8.91 -8.60
C MET A 53 -20.40 9.16 -7.09
N LEU A 54 -21.57 9.00 -6.46
CA LEU A 54 -21.72 8.95 -5.01
C LEU A 54 -22.17 7.54 -4.59
N VAL A 55 -21.56 6.99 -3.55
CA VAL A 55 -21.96 5.69 -2.96
C VAL A 55 -22.25 5.92 -1.49
N ASN A 56 -23.53 5.91 -1.10
CA ASN A 56 -23.97 6.23 0.27
C ASN A 56 -23.32 7.53 0.78
N GLU A 57 -23.46 8.61 0.01
CA GLU A 57 -22.90 9.94 0.29
C GLU A 57 -21.35 10.02 0.29
N VAL A 58 -20.66 8.91 0.02
CA VAL A 58 -19.21 8.90 -0.20
C VAL A 58 -18.92 9.25 -1.65
N PRO A 59 -18.21 10.36 -1.94
CA PRO A 59 -17.82 10.69 -3.29
C PRO A 59 -16.78 9.71 -3.82
N VAL A 60 -16.94 9.31 -5.07
CA VAL A 60 -15.94 8.53 -5.79
C VAL A 60 -15.40 9.37 -6.93
N THR A 61 -14.08 9.51 -6.98
CA THR A 61 -13.41 10.38 -7.93
C THR A 61 -12.95 9.64 -9.18
N GLN A 62 -12.65 10.38 -10.25
CA GLN A 62 -12.16 9.83 -11.51
C GLN A 62 -10.82 9.09 -11.34
N LYS A 63 -9.91 9.58 -10.49
CA LYS A 63 -8.66 8.89 -10.14
C LYS A 63 -8.90 7.57 -9.44
N GLN A 64 -9.90 7.47 -8.57
CA GLN A 64 -10.27 6.21 -7.93
C GLN A 64 -10.84 5.21 -8.93
N LEU A 65 -11.72 5.68 -9.82
CA LEU A 65 -12.27 4.86 -10.88
C LEU A 65 -11.16 4.29 -11.78
N LYS A 66 -10.26 5.16 -12.25
CA LYS A 66 -9.11 4.77 -13.06
C LYS A 66 -8.16 3.83 -12.32
N SER A 67 -7.89 4.10 -11.04
CA SER A 67 -7.07 3.23 -10.19
C SER A 67 -7.68 1.83 -10.08
N LYS A 68 -9.01 1.74 -9.90
CA LYS A 68 -9.70 0.45 -9.87
C LYS A 68 -9.65 -0.27 -11.20
N MET A 69 -9.85 0.42 -12.32
CA MET A 69 -9.70 -0.17 -13.66
C MET A 69 -8.30 -0.76 -13.85
N ASN A 70 -7.24 -0.02 -13.50
CA ASN A 70 -5.87 -0.51 -13.57
C ASN A 70 -5.63 -1.75 -12.70
N PHE A 71 -6.20 -1.77 -11.50
CA PHE A 71 -6.11 -2.91 -10.58
C PHE A 71 -6.84 -4.15 -11.13
N LEU A 72 -8.00 -3.99 -11.75
CA LEU A 72 -8.72 -5.09 -12.41
C LEU A 72 -7.96 -5.59 -13.64
N ALA A 73 -7.39 -4.69 -14.43
CA ALA A 73 -6.54 -5.04 -15.57
C ALA A 73 -5.29 -5.82 -15.16
N ALA A 74 -4.63 -5.43 -14.05
CA ALA A 74 -3.48 -6.14 -13.51
C ALA A 74 -3.81 -7.57 -13.04
N GLN A 75 -5.06 -7.79 -12.60
CA GLN A 75 -5.58 -9.11 -12.26
C GLN A 75 -6.10 -9.91 -13.46
N GLN A 76 -6.00 -9.36 -14.68
CA GLN A 76 -6.58 -9.94 -15.89
C GLN A 76 -8.10 -10.17 -15.77
N ALA A 77 -8.78 -9.34 -14.98
CA ALA A 77 -10.23 -9.31 -14.84
C ALA A 77 -10.86 -8.28 -15.80
N ASP A 78 -12.19 -8.26 -15.88
CA ASP A 78 -12.92 -7.22 -16.62
C ASP A 78 -12.60 -5.83 -16.01
N ALA A 79 -11.88 -5.02 -16.78
CA ALA A 79 -11.44 -3.68 -16.42
C ALA A 79 -12.30 -2.59 -17.08
N SER A 80 -13.49 -2.94 -17.57
CA SER A 80 -14.47 -1.97 -18.06
C SER A 80 -14.83 -0.95 -16.97
N GLU A 81 -15.21 0.25 -17.39
CA GLU A 81 -15.60 1.31 -16.45
C GLU A 81 -16.76 0.86 -15.56
N GLU A 82 -17.75 0.17 -16.13
CA GLU A 82 -18.89 -0.37 -15.38
C GLU A 82 -18.45 -1.42 -14.36
N ALA A 83 -17.57 -2.37 -14.74
CA ALA A 83 -17.03 -3.34 -13.80
C ALA A 83 -16.27 -2.67 -12.65
N ALA A 84 -15.49 -1.63 -12.95
CA ALA A 84 -14.78 -0.85 -11.95
C ALA A 84 -15.73 -0.08 -11.01
N ARG A 85 -16.79 0.54 -11.54
CA ARG A 85 -17.85 1.20 -10.74
C ARG A 85 -18.51 0.19 -9.80
N GLN A 86 -18.94 -0.96 -10.31
CA GLN A 86 -19.56 -2.00 -9.49
C GLN A 86 -18.61 -2.53 -8.39
N ALA A 87 -17.34 -2.71 -8.72
CA ALA A 87 -16.34 -3.15 -7.75
C ALA A 87 -16.09 -2.10 -6.66
N LEU A 88 -16.10 -0.82 -7.00
CA LEU A 88 -15.98 0.29 -6.04
C LEU A 88 -17.20 0.39 -5.12
N ILE A 89 -18.41 0.28 -5.68
CA ILE A 89 -19.66 0.26 -4.90
C ILE A 89 -19.61 -0.86 -3.86
N LYS A 90 -19.30 -2.09 -4.28
CA LYS A 90 -19.18 -3.24 -3.38
C LYS A 90 -18.15 -3.00 -2.28
N GLN A 91 -16.98 -2.48 -2.63
CA GLN A 91 -15.91 -2.22 -1.68
C GLN A 91 -16.31 -1.17 -0.63
N ILE A 92 -16.96 -0.08 -1.04
CA ILE A 92 -17.40 0.98 -0.13
C ILE A 92 -18.51 0.47 0.80
N VAL A 93 -19.51 -0.23 0.26
CA VAL A 93 -20.63 -0.78 1.04
C VAL A 93 -20.12 -1.80 2.07
N LEU A 94 -19.22 -2.69 1.67
CA LEU A 94 -18.63 -3.68 2.59
C LEU A 94 -17.81 -3.01 3.70
N ARG A 95 -17.07 -1.95 3.37
CA ARG A 95 -16.32 -1.17 4.37
C ARG A 95 -17.27 -0.51 5.38
N GLN A 96 -18.32 0.16 4.92
CA GLN A 96 -19.31 0.80 5.80
C GLN A 96 -20.00 -0.22 6.70
N GLU A 97 -20.33 -1.40 6.17
CA GLU A 97 -20.93 -2.47 6.97
C GLU A 97 -19.96 -3.06 8.00
N ALA A 98 -18.68 -3.20 7.65
CA ALA A 98 -17.65 -3.60 8.60
C ALA A 98 -17.49 -2.58 9.73
N GLU A 99 -17.43 -1.29 9.39
CA GLU A 99 -17.38 -0.18 10.36
C GLU A 99 -18.62 -0.19 11.27
N ARG A 100 -19.82 -0.37 10.71
CA ARG A 100 -21.08 -0.46 11.47
C ARG A 100 -21.08 -1.64 12.45
N ARG A 101 -20.41 -2.74 12.10
CA ARG A 101 -20.29 -3.93 12.96
C ARG A 101 -19.10 -3.86 13.92
N GLY A 102 -18.32 -2.79 13.90
CA GLY A 102 -17.09 -2.67 14.69
C GLY A 102 -16.01 -3.68 14.29
N ILE A 103 -16.05 -4.16 13.04
CA ILE A 103 -15.03 -5.06 12.50
C ILE A 103 -13.86 -4.20 12.02
N SER A 104 -12.74 -4.32 12.72
CA SER A 104 -11.46 -3.76 12.30
C SER A 104 -10.47 -4.89 12.05
N VAL A 105 -9.56 -4.67 11.09
CA VAL A 105 -8.43 -5.55 10.83
C VAL A 105 -7.17 -4.70 11.02
N SER A 106 -6.31 -5.12 11.94
CA SER A 106 -5.00 -4.50 12.11
C SER A 106 -4.07 -4.90 10.96
N LEU A 107 -3.03 -4.10 10.73
CA LEU A 107 -2.02 -4.43 9.71
C LEU A 107 -1.39 -5.80 9.97
N GLN A 108 -1.13 -6.11 11.25
CA GLN A 108 -0.52 -7.37 11.66
C GLN A 108 -1.40 -8.58 11.29
N GLU A 109 -2.72 -8.46 11.44
CA GLU A 109 -3.68 -9.51 11.04
C GLU A 109 -3.82 -9.64 9.52
N ALA A 110 -3.60 -8.56 8.77
CA ALA A 110 -3.64 -8.59 7.30
C ALA A 110 -2.37 -9.18 6.67
N GLU A 111 -1.24 -9.13 7.38
CA GLU A 111 0.07 -9.62 6.93
C GLU A 111 0.39 -11.07 7.37
N SER A 112 -0.47 -11.69 8.20
CA SER A 112 -0.32 -13.07 8.68
C SER A 112 -1.04 -14.10 7.82
#